data_AF-A0A453E1B6-F1
#
_entry.id   AF-A0A453E1B6-F1
#
_cell.length_a   1.000
_cell.length_b   1.000
_cell.length_c   1.000
_cell.angle_alpha   90.00
_cell.angle_beta   90.00
_cell.angle_gamma   90.00
#
_symmetry.space_group_name_H-M   'P 1'
#
loop_
_entity.id
_entity.type
_entity.pdbx_description
1 polymer ?
#
loop_
_entity_poly.entity_id
_entity_poly.type
_entity_poly.pdbx_seq_one_letter_code
_entity_poly.pdbx_strand_id
1 'polypeptide(L)'
;MAGSRPGGLVAGAWAAMMSLGLNGYLESTGKIMEVSKKIQKGIDDISGLFVIGKPDMTVVAFGSDAVDIFEVNDIMSSNGWHLNALQRPNSLHICVTLQHTAIYEEFLKDLEDSVNTVKANPGPISGGMAPIYGAAGKMPDRGTVKELLVEFMDSSC
;
A
#
# COMPACT_ATOMS: atom_id res chain seq x y z
N MET A 1 9.36 30.58 7.38
CA MET A 1 8.33 30.40 8.43
C MET A 1 6.99 30.87 7.89
N ALA A 2 5.90 30.13 8.12
CA ALA A 2 4.57 30.56 7.71
C ALA A 2 4.03 31.69 8.61
N GLY A 3 3.25 32.62 8.04
CA GLY A 3 2.54 33.71 8.73
C GLY A 3 1.22 33.26 9.34
N SER A 4 0.08 33.61 8.70
CA SER A 4 -1.25 33.10 9.09
C SER A 4 -1.34 31.57 8.94
N ARG A 5 -2.00 30.91 9.89
CA ARG A 5 -2.15 29.44 9.94
C ARG A 5 -3.61 29.04 10.17
N PRO A 6 -4.06 27.88 9.64
CA PRO A 6 -5.42 27.40 9.81
C PRO A 6 -5.65 26.87 11.24
N GLY A 7 -6.12 27.73 12.15
CA GLY A 7 -6.38 27.37 13.55
C GLY A 7 -7.35 26.20 13.74
N GLY A 8 -8.26 25.99 12.78
CA GLY A 8 -9.20 24.87 12.79
C GLY A 8 -8.53 23.49 12.80
N LEU A 9 -7.39 23.31 12.11
CA LEU A 9 -6.67 22.04 12.11
C LEU A 9 -6.05 21.75 13.48
N VAL A 10 -5.57 22.80 14.17
CA VAL A 10 -5.02 22.67 15.53
C VAL A 10 -6.13 22.30 16.50
N ALA A 11 -7.29 22.96 16.41
CA ALA A 11 -8.45 22.64 17.24
C ALA A 11 -8.97 21.21 16.96
N GLY A 12 -9.02 20.78 15.70
CA GLY A 12 -9.41 19.43 15.32
C GLY A 12 -8.47 18.35 15.87
N ALA A 13 -7.15 18.58 15.78
CA ALA A 13 -6.16 17.68 16.37
C ALA A 13 -6.31 17.58 17.90
N TRP A 14 -6.49 18.72 18.58
CA TRP A 14 -6.75 18.74 20.02
C TRP A 14 -8.03 17.97 20.38
N ALA A 15 -9.12 18.18 19.64
CA ALA A 15 -10.38 17.50 19.87
C ALA A 15 -10.27 15.98 19.70
N ALA A 16 -9.55 15.51 18.67
CA ALA A 16 -9.29 14.08 18.45
C ALA A 16 -8.46 13.46 19.59
N MET A 17 -7.42 14.15 20.05
CA MET A 17 -6.60 13.68 21.17
C MET A 17 -7.42 13.56 22.46
N MET A 18 -8.26 14.56 22.75
CA MET A 18 -9.06 14.60 23.97
C MET A 18 -10.21 13.60 23.93
N SER A 19 -10.84 13.37 22.77
CA SER A 19 -11.96 12.44 22.64
C SER A 19 -11.52 10.97 22.75
N LEU A 20 -10.34 10.63 22.21
CA LEU A 20 -9.78 9.28 22.30
C LEU A 20 -9.19 9.01 23.69
N GLY A 21 -8.40 9.96 24.20
CA GLY A 21 -7.60 9.78 25.42
C GLY A 21 -6.63 8.59 25.32
N LEU A 22 -5.94 8.27 26.41
CA LEU A 22 -4.96 7.17 26.44
C LEU A 22 -5.60 5.82 26.07
N ASN A 23 -6.77 5.51 26.62
CA ASN A 23 -7.42 4.21 26.42
C ASN A 23 -7.87 4.02 24.97
N GLY A 24 -8.42 5.07 24.33
CA GLY A 24 -8.83 4.99 22.92
C GLY A 24 -7.65 4.77 21.98
N TYR A 25 -6.50 5.39 22.27
CA TYR A 25 -5.26 5.11 21.54
C TYR A 25 -4.77 3.68 21.76
N LEU A 26 -4.74 3.19 23.01
CA LEU A 26 -4.31 1.82 23.32
C LEU A 26 -5.20 0.77 22.63
N GLU A 27 -6.52 0.93 22.69
CA GLU A 27 -7.47 0.03 22.03
C GLU A 27 -7.28 0.05 20.51
N SER A 28 -7.19 1.24 19.92
CA SER A 28 -7.02 1.41 18.48
C SER A 28 -5.71 0.78 18.01
N THR A 29 -4.61 1.05 18.70
CA THR A 29 -3.31 0.44 18.42
C THR A 29 -3.38 -1.07 18.57
N GLY A 30 -4.00 -1.60 19.62
CA GLY A 30 -4.17 -3.04 19.82
C GLY A 30 -4.84 -3.72 18.60
N LYS A 31 -5.97 -3.17 18.15
CA LYS A 31 -6.71 -3.68 16.98
C LYS A 31 -5.87 -3.63 15.69
N ILE A 32 -5.22 -2.50 15.41
CA ILE A 32 -4.40 -2.35 14.20
C ILE A 32 -3.21 -3.32 14.23
N MET A 33 -2.55 -3.46 15.37
CA MET A 33 -1.39 -4.35 15.52
C MET A 33 -1.78 -5.82 15.41
N GLU A 34 -2.94 -6.23 15.93
CA GLU A 34 -3.47 -7.59 15.73
C GLU A 34 -3.68 -7.88 14.25
N VAL A 35 -4.37 -6.98 13.55
CA VAL A 35 -4.70 -7.15 12.13
C VAL A 35 -3.45 -7.08 11.25
N SER A 36 -2.48 -6.23 11.58
CA SER A 36 -1.20 -6.21 10.88
C SER A 36 -0.50 -7.57 10.95
N LYS A 37 -0.46 -8.21 12.13
CA LYS A 37 0.13 -9.56 12.27
C LYS A 37 -0.64 -10.62 11.47
N LYS A 38 -1.98 -10.54 11.44
CA LYS A 38 -2.81 -11.44 10.62
C LYS A 38 -2.53 -11.26 9.13
N ILE A 39 -2.40 -10.02 8.67
CA ILE A 39 -2.04 -9.71 7.28
C ILE A 39 -0.64 -10.21 6.95
N GLN A 40 0.36 -9.97 7.80
CA GLN A 40 1.73 -10.48 7.61
C GLN A 40 1.72 -12.00 7.42
N LYS A 41 1.08 -12.72 8.35
CA LYS A 41 0.95 -14.17 8.26
C LYS A 41 0.20 -14.62 7.01
N GLY A 42 -0.93 -13.98 6.71
CA GLY A 42 -1.74 -14.32 5.53
C GLY A 42 -0.96 -14.13 4.22
N ILE A 43 -0.13 -13.10 4.12
CA ILE A 43 0.76 -12.90 2.97
C ILE A 43 1.80 -14.01 2.88
N ASP A 44 2.46 -14.37 3.98
CA ASP A 44 3.46 -15.46 3.99
C ASP A 44 2.83 -16.84 3.70
N ASP A 45 1.54 -17.03 4.02
CA ASP A 45 0.79 -18.25 3.70
C ASP A 45 0.39 -18.33 2.21
N ILE A 46 0.36 -17.21 1.48
CA ILE A 46 0.06 -17.18 0.03
C ILE A 46 1.30 -17.59 -0.77
N SER A 47 1.19 -18.72 -1.48
CA SER A 47 2.28 -19.25 -2.29
C SER A 47 2.81 -18.24 -3.31
N GLY A 48 4.12 -17.96 -3.27
CA GLY A 48 4.80 -17.07 -4.20
C GLY A 48 4.86 -15.61 -3.75
N LEU A 49 4.24 -15.24 -2.63
CA LEU A 49 4.49 -13.97 -1.96
C LEU A 49 5.46 -14.14 -0.79
N PHE A 50 6.07 -13.04 -0.37
CA PHE A 50 6.86 -12.98 0.86
C PHE A 50 6.79 -11.57 1.47
N VAL A 51 6.76 -11.49 2.80
CA VAL A 51 6.92 -10.23 3.51
C VAL A 51 8.38 -9.78 3.46
N ILE A 52 8.61 -8.48 3.21
CA ILE A 52 9.95 -7.89 3.19
C ILE A 52 10.39 -7.54 4.60
N GLY A 53 11.42 -8.24 5.07
CA GLY A 53 11.99 -8.03 6.41
C GLY A 53 11.09 -8.59 7.51
N LYS A 54 10.97 -7.85 8.61
CA LYS A 54 10.14 -8.21 9.76
C LYS A 54 9.42 -6.97 10.29
N PRO A 55 8.27 -6.58 9.73
CA PRO A 55 7.59 -5.36 10.14
C PRO A 55 6.99 -5.51 11.54
N ASP A 56 7.55 -4.78 12.50
CA ASP A 56 7.07 -4.80 13.90
C ASP A 56 5.79 -3.98 14.12
N MET A 57 5.37 -3.18 13.14
CA MET A 57 4.29 -2.20 13.23
C MET A 57 3.31 -2.35 12.05
N THR A 58 2.61 -1.27 11.67
CA THR A 58 1.40 -1.33 10.84
C THR A 58 1.64 -1.30 9.34
N VAL A 59 2.86 -1.04 8.88
CA VAL A 59 3.20 -1.01 7.45
C VAL A 59 3.82 -2.34 7.07
N VAL A 60 3.17 -3.05 6.16
CA VAL A 60 3.59 -4.37 5.68
C VAL A 60 3.92 -4.26 4.20
N ALA A 61 5.21 -4.37 3.88
CA ALA A 61 5.70 -4.45 2.51
C ALA A 61 5.89 -5.92 2.12
N PHE A 62 5.51 -6.26 0.89
CA PHE A 62 5.61 -7.62 0.38
C PHE A 62 5.96 -7.64 -1.11
N GLY A 63 6.65 -8.70 -1.52
CA GLY A 63 7.09 -8.92 -2.90
C GLY A 63 6.67 -10.30 -3.39
N SER A 64 7.12 -10.64 -4.60
CA SER A 64 6.94 -11.96 -5.17
C SER A 64 8.19 -12.37 -5.96
N ASP A 65 8.57 -13.64 -5.85
CA ASP A 65 9.59 -14.28 -6.69
C ASP A 65 8.96 -15.12 -7.82
N ALA A 66 7.63 -15.21 -7.85
CA ALA A 66 6.88 -16.09 -8.76
C ALA A 66 6.04 -15.33 -9.81
N VAL A 67 5.59 -14.11 -9.51
CA VAL A 67 4.77 -13.28 -10.39
C VAL A 67 5.26 -11.82 -10.39
N ASP A 68 4.88 -11.04 -11.40
CA ASP A 68 5.10 -9.59 -11.36
C ASP A 68 4.14 -8.96 -10.34
N ILE A 69 4.71 -8.44 -9.25
CA ILE A 69 3.92 -7.87 -8.16
C ILE A 69 3.11 -6.64 -8.61
N PHE A 70 3.51 -5.95 -9.67
CA PHE A 70 2.74 -4.82 -10.16
C PHE A 70 1.52 -5.26 -10.98
N GLU A 71 1.57 -6.41 -11.66
CA GLU A 71 0.37 -6.99 -12.30
C GLU A 71 -0.65 -7.42 -11.24
N VAL A 72 -0.18 -7.96 -10.11
CA VAL A 72 -1.03 -8.24 -8.94
C VAL A 72 -1.67 -6.95 -8.43
N ASN A 73 -0.90 -5.84 -8.36
CA ASN A 73 -1.42 -4.54 -7.96
C ASN A 73 -2.52 -4.00 -8.88
N ASP A 74 -2.42 -4.23 -10.19
CA ASP A 74 -3.43 -3.80 -11.15
C ASP A 74 -4.76 -4.55 -10.94
N ILE A 75 -4.71 -5.85 -10.66
CA ILE A 75 -5.92 -6.63 -10.32
C ILE A 75 -6.51 -6.15 -9.01
N MET A 76 -5.69 -6.01 -7.97
CA MET A 76 -6.12 -5.46 -6.68
C MET A 76 -6.78 -4.09 -6.85
N SER A 77 -6.22 -3.23 -7.71
CA SER A 77 -6.78 -1.91 -8.04
C SER A 77 -8.13 -2.00 -8.76
N SER A 78 -8.31 -2.98 -9.65
CA SER A 78 -9.61 -3.23 -10.29
C SER A 78 -10.69 -3.70 -9.31
N ASN A 79 -10.28 -4.33 -8.22
CA ASN A 79 -11.14 -4.71 -7.09
C ASN A 79 -11.32 -3.58 -6.06
N GLY A 80 -10.76 -2.39 -6.31
CA GLY A 80 -10.92 -1.21 -5.46
C GLY A 80 -9.83 -1.03 -4.39
N TRP A 81 -8.80 -1.87 -4.36
CA TRP A 81 -7.69 -1.75 -3.42
C TRP A 81 -6.62 -0.80 -3.94
N HIS A 82 -6.24 0.19 -3.12
CA HIS A 82 -5.17 1.14 -3.47
C HIS A 82 -3.93 0.89 -2.61
N LEU A 83 -3.02 0.06 -3.12
CA LEU A 83 -1.74 -0.23 -2.48
C LEU A 83 -0.65 0.72 -2.98
N ASN A 84 0.40 0.87 -2.17
CA ASN A 84 1.54 1.68 -2.56
C ASN A 84 2.55 0.82 -3.31
N ALA A 85 2.78 1.13 -4.59
CA ALA A 85 3.83 0.51 -5.37
C ALA A 85 5.22 1.03 -4.95
N LEU A 86 6.12 0.11 -4.67
CA LEU A 86 7.48 0.35 -4.22
C LEU A 86 8.49 -0.22 -5.22
N GLN A 87 9.72 0.27 -5.12
CA GLN A 87 10.83 -0.08 -6.00
C GLN A 87 12.10 -0.27 -5.17
N ARG A 88 12.96 -1.18 -5.61
CA ARG A 88 14.21 -1.62 -4.94
C ARG A 88 13.98 -2.28 -3.56
N PRO A 89 13.42 -3.50 -3.51
CA PRO A 89 12.96 -4.33 -4.63
C PRO A 89 11.54 -3.95 -5.10
N ASN A 90 11.14 -4.46 -6.28
CA ASN A 90 9.74 -4.34 -6.72
C ASN A 90 8.84 -4.96 -5.65
N SER A 91 7.93 -4.17 -5.11
CA SER A 91 7.10 -4.59 -3.98
C SER A 91 5.87 -3.71 -3.87
N LEU A 92 4.92 -4.14 -3.07
CA LEU A 92 3.77 -3.34 -2.65
C LEU A 92 3.82 -3.17 -1.14
N HIS A 93 3.20 -2.12 -0.61
CA HIS A 93 2.88 -2.08 0.81
C HIS A 93 1.43 -1.69 1.07
N ILE A 94 0.92 -2.22 2.17
CA ILE A 94 -0.30 -1.77 2.83
C ILE A 94 0.06 -1.11 4.17
N CYS A 95 -0.53 0.05 4.43
CA CYS A 95 -0.48 0.69 5.74
C CYS A 95 -1.78 0.37 6.48
N VAL A 96 -1.71 -0.55 7.44
CA VAL A 96 -2.88 -0.99 8.19
C VAL A 96 -3.33 0.14 9.12
N THR A 97 -4.61 0.46 9.03
CA THR A 97 -5.32 1.47 9.83
C THR A 97 -6.57 0.85 10.44
N LEU A 98 -7.31 1.59 11.27
CA LEU A 98 -8.55 1.09 11.87
C LEU A 98 -9.57 0.57 10.85
N GLN A 99 -9.65 1.16 9.65
CA GLN A 99 -10.59 0.74 8.62
C GLN A 99 -10.35 -0.70 8.15
N HIS A 100 -9.09 -1.12 8.13
CA HIS A 100 -8.70 -2.46 7.70
C HIS A 100 -9.10 -3.55 8.70
N THR A 101 -9.40 -3.18 9.94
CA THR A 101 -9.70 -4.16 11.00
C THR A 101 -10.95 -4.99 10.73
N ALA A 102 -11.89 -4.46 9.94
CA ALA A 102 -13.12 -5.14 9.56
C ALA A 102 -13.02 -5.91 8.23
N ILE A 103 -12.01 -5.64 7.40
CA ILE A 103 -11.95 -6.09 5.99
C ILE A 103 -10.66 -6.83 5.63
N TYR A 104 -9.80 -7.14 6.61
CA TYR A 104 -8.49 -7.78 6.33
C TYR A 104 -8.61 -9.17 5.70
N GLU A 105 -9.70 -9.90 5.96
CA GLU A 105 -9.94 -11.24 5.39
C GLU A 105 -10.30 -11.13 3.91
N GLU A 106 -11.12 -10.14 3.55
CA GLU A 106 -11.44 -9.82 2.15
C GLU A 106 -10.19 -9.38 1.41
N PHE A 107 -9.35 -8.53 2.03
CA PHE A 107 -8.06 -8.16 1.48
C PHE A 107 -7.17 -9.37 1.15
N LEU A 108 -7.02 -10.31 2.09
CA LEU A 108 -6.16 -11.48 1.89
C LEU A 108 -6.71 -12.41 0.82
N LYS A 109 -8.03 -12.59 0.78
CA LYS A 109 -8.70 -13.38 -0.26
C LYS A 109 -8.50 -12.78 -1.65
N ASP A 110 -8.77 -11.48 -1.79
CA ASP A 110 -8.61 -10.78 -3.08
C ASP A 110 -7.15 -10.78 -3.52
N LEU A 111 -6.20 -10.69 -2.57
CA LEU A 111 -4.77 -10.79 -2.85
C LEU A 111 -4.39 -12.17 -3.38
N GLU A 112 -4.88 -13.24 -2.74
CA GLU A 112 -4.65 -14.61 -3.20
C GLU A 112 -5.26 -14.86 -4.60
N ASP A 113 -6.50 -14.43 -4.81
CA ASP A 113 -7.20 -14.52 -6.09
C ASP A 113 -6.46 -13.73 -7.20
N SER A 114 -5.92 -12.56 -6.86
CA SER A 114 -5.10 -11.74 -7.77
C SER A 114 -3.81 -12.44 -8.15
N VAL A 115 -3.10 -13.01 -7.17
CA VAL A 115 -1.88 -13.80 -7.43
C VAL A 115 -2.18 -15.00 -8.34
N ASN A 116 -3.26 -15.72 -8.07
CA ASN A 116 -3.67 -16.88 -8.88
C ASN A 116 -4.04 -16.48 -10.31
N THR A 117 -4.68 -15.32 -10.48
CA THR A 117 -5.03 -14.78 -11.79
C THR A 117 -3.77 -14.44 -12.60
N VAL A 118 -2.78 -13.76 -12.00
CA VAL A 118 -1.51 -13.46 -12.68
C VAL A 118 -0.73 -14.74 -13.01
N LYS A 119 -0.73 -15.73 -12.12
CA LYS A 119 -0.10 -17.04 -12.40
C LYS A 119 -0.74 -17.74 -13.60
N ALA A 120 -2.07 -17.68 -13.72
CA ALA A 120 -2.80 -18.33 -14.79
C ALA A 120 -2.63 -17.61 -16.14
N ASN A 121 -2.62 -16.27 -16.13
CA ASN A 121 -2.51 -15.44 -17.33
C ASN A 121 -1.51 -14.29 -17.08
N PRO A 122 -0.20 -14.55 -17.18
CA PRO A 122 0.81 -13.53 -16.96
C PRO A 122 0.77 -12.49 -18.08
N GLY A 123 0.89 -11.22 -17.71
CA GLY A 123 0.90 -10.09 -18.65
C GLY A 123 0.07 -8.90 -18.16
N PRO A 124 0.37 -7.69 -18.66
CA PRO A 124 -0.28 -6.48 -18.20
C PRO A 124 -1.75 -6.45 -18.59
N ILE A 125 -2.57 -5.95 -17.67
CA ILE A 125 -4.00 -5.73 -17.92
C ILE A 125 -4.17 -4.39 -18.64
N SER A 126 -5.13 -4.33 -19.56
CA SER A 126 -5.45 -3.10 -20.29
C SER A 126 -5.84 -1.97 -19.32
N GLY A 127 -5.13 -0.84 -19.36
CA GLY A 127 -5.35 0.31 -18.49
C GLY A 127 -4.68 0.22 -17.11
N GLY A 128 -3.92 -0.85 -16.85
CA GLY A 128 -3.13 -1.00 -15.62
C GLY A 128 -1.86 -0.13 -15.58
N MET A 129 -1.32 0.07 -14.37
CA MET A 129 -0.13 0.88 -14.13
C MET A 129 1.14 0.03 -14.00
N ALA A 130 1.05 -1.31 -14.04
CA ALA A 130 2.20 -2.19 -13.93
C ALA A 130 3.33 -1.88 -14.91
N PRO A 131 3.06 -1.60 -16.21
CA PRO A 131 4.13 -1.23 -17.14
C PRO A 131 4.86 0.06 -16.73
N ILE A 132 4.15 1.03 -16.16
CA ILE A 132 4.72 2.32 -15.74
C ILE A 132 5.63 2.12 -14.52
N TYR A 133 5.15 1.42 -13.49
CA TYR A 133 5.95 1.14 -12.30
C TYR A 133 7.16 0.22 -12.61
N GLY A 134 6.95 -0.81 -13.43
CA GLY A 134 8.00 -1.70 -13.90
C GLY A 134 9.09 -0.98 -14.72
N ALA A 135 8.69 -0.08 -15.62
CA ALA A 135 9.61 0.73 -16.41
C ALA A 135 10.38 1.74 -15.54
N ALA A 136 9.69 2.48 -14.66
CA ALA A 136 10.32 3.46 -13.78
C ALA A 136 11.35 2.83 -12.83
N GLY A 137 11.11 1.60 -12.36
CA GLY A 137 12.07 0.85 -11.55
C GLY A 137 13.36 0.48 -12.31
N LYS A 138 13.23 0.17 -13.62
CA LYS A 138 14.34 -0.28 -14.48
C LYS A 138 15.10 0.86 -15.18
N MET A 139 14.57 2.08 -15.21
CA MET A 139 15.22 3.22 -15.87
C MET A 139 16.58 3.56 -15.21
N PRO A 140 17.69 3.51 -15.98
CA PRO A 140 19.01 3.92 -15.48
C PRO A 140 19.14 5.44 -15.41
N ASP A 141 18.51 6.18 -16.33
CA ASP A 141 18.50 7.63 -16.32
C ASP A 141 17.39 8.17 -15.41
N ARG A 142 17.80 8.83 -14.32
CA ARG A 142 16.88 9.48 -13.37
C ARG A 142 16.41 10.85 -13.86
N GLY A 143 17.02 11.41 -14.90
CA GLY A 143 16.59 12.65 -15.56
C GLY A 143 15.22 12.51 -16.21
N THR A 144 14.99 11.44 -17.00
CA THR A 144 13.69 11.15 -17.62
C THR A 144 12.58 10.96 -16.58
N VAL A 145 12.86 10.29 -15.46
CA VAL A 145 11.88 10.13 -14.37
C VAL A 145 11.48 11.49 -13.79
N LYS A 146 12.43 12.42 -13.65
CA LYS A 146 12.15 13.78 -13.17
C LYS A 146 11.23 14.53 -14.13
N GLU A 147 11.48 14.45 -15.43
CA GLU A 147 10.65 15.12 -16.45
C GLU A 147 9.21 14.61 -16.43
N LEU A 148 9.02 13.29 -16.38
CA LEU A 148 7.70 12.68 -16.24
C LEU A 148 6.96 13.15 -14.97
N LEU A 149 7.67 13.31 -13.85
CA LEU A 149 7.09 13.81 -12.61
C LEU A 149 6.69 15.28 -12.70
N VAL A 150 7.47 16.11 -13.41
CA VAL A 150 7.12 17.52 -13.67
C VAL A 150 5.85 17.58 -14.51
N GLU A 151 5.79 16.83 -15.60
CA GLU A 151 4.60 16.78 -16.46
C GLU A 151 3.36 16.30 -15.71
N PHE A 152 3.50 15.28 -14.84
CA PHE A 152 2.42 14.83 -13.97
C PHE A 152 1.91 15.95 -13.03
N MET A 153 2.82 16.69 -12.39
CA MET A 153 2.45 17.82 -11.52
C MET A 153 1.74 18.93 -12.31
N ASP A 154 2.24 19.26 -13.49
CA ASP A 154 1.66 20.28 -14.36
C ASP A 154 0.25 19.89 -14.83
N SER A 155 0.01 18.59 -15.09
CA SER A 155 -1.32 18.07 -15.48
C SER A 155 -2.33 17.99 -14.34
N SER A 156 -1.87 18.06 -13.09
CA SER A 156 -2.70 17.93 -11.88
C SER A 156 -3.18 19.27 -11.32
N CYS A 157 -2.77 20.39 -11.93
CA CYS A 157 -3.25 21.74 -11.63
C CYS A 157 -4.41 22.13 -12.54
#